data_AF-A0A397DXX6-F1
#
_entry.id   AF-A0A397DXX6-F1
#
_cell.length_a   1.000
_cell.length_b   1.000
_cell.length_c   1.000
_cell.angle_alpha   90.00
_cell.angle_beta   90.00
_cell.angle_gamma   90.00
#
_symmetry.space_group_name_H-M   'P 1'
#
loop_
_entity.id
_entity.type
_entity.pdbx_description
1 polymer ?
#
loop_
_entity_poly.entity_id
_entity_poly.type
_entity_poly.pdbx_seq_one_letter_code
_entity_poly.pdbx_strand_id
1 'polypeptide(L)'
;MKFFVYAIAATVAIVTGQTLKGQSPIDLPASAKPVANSGNFSVVFNTASAVVSHEDHTVKATWSAGPHSHLTLNGKVYQSLQLHPHAPSEHTLGGKQYPFEVHFVHADKDKNLAVVGIFFDLDPQDKPNPFLTQFFS
;
A
#
# COMPACT_ATOMS: atom_id res chain seq x y z
N MET A 1 6.99 33.72 -17.65
CA MET A 1 7.02 32.64 -16.64
C MET A 1 7.19 31.31 -17.35
N LYS A 2 8.21 30.53 -17.01
CA LYS A 2 8.50 29.24 -17.65
C LYS A 2 7.52 28.20 -17.11
N PHE A 3 6.64 27.70 -17.97
CA PHE A 3 5.83 26.53 -17.68
C PHE A 3 6.70 25.27 -17.83
N PHE A 4 6.75 24.44 -16.78
CA PHE A 4 7.29 23.10 -16.87
C PHE A 4 6.13 22.11 -16.92
N VAL A 5 6.15 21.22 -17.91
CA VAL A 5 5.27 20.06 -18.01
C VAL A 5 6.02 18.90 -17.37
N TYR A 6 5.47 18.30 -16.31
CA TYR A 6 5.93 17.01 -15.80
C TYR A 6 5.19 15.92 -16.55
N ALA A 7 5.91 15.12 -17.34
CA ALA A 7 5.39 13.86 -17.87
C ALA A 7 5.66 12.77 -16.84
N ILE A 8 4.60 12.21 -16.24
CA ILE A 8 4.69 10.98 -15.46
C ILE A 8 4.64 9.83 -16.46
N ALA A 9 5.79 9.19 -16.68
CA ALA A 9 5.83 7.92 -17.38
C ALA A 9 5.37 6.83 -16.41
N ALA A 10 4.10 6.42 -16.49
CA ALA A 10 3.71 5.11 -16.02
C ALA A 10 4.23 4.09 -17.05
N THR A 11 5.28 3.35 -16.73
CA THR A 11 5.66 2.17 -17.51
C THR A 11 4.61 1.09 -17.29
N VAL A 12 3.55 1.11 -18.09
CA VAL A 12 2.76 -0.10 -18.33
C VAL A 12 3.67 -1.02 -19.14
N ALA A 13 4.23 -2.04 -18.51
CA ALA A 13 4.89 -3.11 -19.23
C ALA A 13 3.82 -3.92 -19.96
N ILE A 14 3.44 -3.48 -21.17
CA ILE A 14 2.68 -4.31 -22.10
C ILE A 14 3.67 -5.34 -22.66
N VAL A 15 3.88 -6.43 -21.93
CA VAL A 15 4.62 -7.57 -22.43
C VAL A 15 3.66 -8.39 -23.29
N THR A 16 3.60 -8.08 -24.60
CA THR A 16 2.84 -8.89 -25.55
C THR A 16 3.49 -10.27 -25.67
N GLY A 17 2.71 -11.33 -25.44
CA GLY A 17 3.14 -12.70 -25.67
C GLY A 17 3.91 -13.40 -24.53
N GLN A 18 4.05 -12.78 -23.35
CA GLN A 18 4.51 -13.51 -22.16
C GLN A 18 3.46 -13.51 -21.05
N THR A 19 3.20 -14.68 -20.48
CA THR A 19 2.41 -14.81 -19.26
C THR A 19 3.21 -14.28 -18.08
N LEU A 20 2.77 -13.17 -17.50
CA LEU A 20 3.30 -12.67 -16.24
C LEU A 20 2.87 -13.65 -15.12
N LYS A 21 3.82 -14.39 -14.56
CA LYS A 21 3.55 -15.45 -13.57
C LYS A 21 3.46 -14.96 -12.12
N GLY A 22 3.77 -13.69 -11.86
CA GLY A 22 3.70 -13.07 -10.54
C GLY A 22 3.08 -11.69 -10.68
N GLN A 23 1.77 -11.62 -10.50
CA GLN A 23 0.99 -10.39 -10.54
C GLN A 23 0.20 -10.25 -9.25
N SER A 24 -0.10 -9.00 -8.92
CA SER A 24 -1.07 -8.61 -7.90
C SER A 24 -2.13 -7.73 -8.57
N PRO A 25 -3.35 -7.64 -8.01
CA PRO A 25 -3.82 -8.36 -6.82
C PRO A 25 -4.08 -9.86 -7.05
N ILE A 26 -4.38 -10.58 -5.96
CA ILE A 26 -4.83 -11.99 -5.99
C ILE A 26 -6.05 -12.19 -5.09
N ASP A 27 -6.77 -13.29 -5.31
CA ASP A 27 -7.66 -13.88 -4.29
C ASP A 27 -6.82 -14.71 -3.31
N LEU A 28 -6.83 -14.30 -2.03
CA LEU A 28 -6.25 -15.07 -0.94
C LEU A 28 -7.21 -16.21 -0.60
N PRO A 29 -6.82 -17.49 -0.76
CA PRO A 29 -7.75 -18.59 -0.54
C PRO A 29 -8.31 -18.58 0.88
N ALA A 30 -9.61 -18.83 1.07
CA ALA A 30 -10.21 -18.96 2.41
C ALA A 30 -9.54 -20.05 3.26
N SER A 31 -8.94 -21.05 2.61
CA SER A 31 -8.18 -22.13 3.24
C SER A 31 -6.75 -21.74 3.63
N ALA A 32 -6.27 -20.56 3.22
CA ALA A 32 -4.95 -20.08 3.58
C ALA A 32 -4.87 -19.93 5.09
N LYS A 33 -3.96 -20.67 5.70
CA LYS A 33 -3.74 -20.60 7.14
C LYS A 33 -2.75 -19.47 7.42
N PRO A 34 -3.09 -18.49 8.27
CA PRO A 34 -2.13 -17.49 8.70
C PRO A 34 -0.89 -18.19 9.28
N VAL A 35 0.29 -17.76 8.84
CA VAL A 35 1.55 -18.21 9.43
C VAL A 35 1.84 -17.29 10.60
N ALA A 36 2.05 -17.87 11.78
CA ALA A 36 2.44 -17.12 12.95
C ALA A 36 3.77 -16.40 12.67
N ASN A 37 3.80 -15.09 12.94
CA ASN A 37 5.02 -14.31 12.81
C ASN A 37 6.04 -14.76 13.87
N SER A 38 7.14 -15.37 13.43
CA SER A 38 8.21 -15.88 14.30
C SER A 38 9.35 -14.86 14.48
N GLY A 39 9.06 -13.56 14.32
CA GLY A 39 10.03 -12.47 14.43
C GLY A 39 10.69 -12.07 13.11
N ASN A 40 10.24 -12.61 11.97
CA ASN A 40 10.74 -12.28 10.64
C ASN A 40 9.92 -11.20 9.92
N PHE A 41 8.84 -10.72 10.52
CA PHE A 41 8.03 -9.61 10.04
C PHE A 41 7.81 -8.60 11.16
N SER A 42 8.02 -7.32 10.90
CA SER A 42 7.56 -6.25 11.80
C SER A 42 7.30 -4.98 10.98
N VAL A 43 6.30 -4.21 11.40
CA VAL A 43 6.01 -2.91 10.80
C VAL A 43 5.94 -1.86 11.90
N VAL A 44 6.63 -0.75 11.68
CA VAL A 44 6.67 0.38 12.60
C VAL A 44 6.16 1.59 11.84
N PHE A 45 5.07 2.18 12.33
CA PHE A 45 4.54 3.44 11.85
C PHE A 45 4.69 4.50 12.94
N ASN A 46 5.49 5.52 12.68
CA ASN A 46 5.62 6.71 13.50
C ASN A 46 4.93 7.90 12.83
N THR A 47 4.66 8.93 13.63
CA THR A 47 4.10 10.18 13.11
C THR A 47 5.09 10.89 12.19
N ALA A 48 4.60 11.39 11.07
CA ALA A 48 5.38 12.16 10.11
C ALA A 48 4.50 13.22 9.46
N SER A 49 5.10 14.34 9.07
CA SER A 49 4.44 15.28 8.16
C SER A 49 4.33 14.62 6.79
N ALA A 50 3.10 14.56 6.27
CA ALA A 50 2.80 13.99 4.97
C ALA A 50 2.25 15.06 4.02
N VAL A 51 2.49 14.88 2.73
CA VAL A 51 1.82 15.61 1.65
C VAL A 51 0.77 14.69 1.07
N VAL A 52 -0.49 15.11 1.18
CA VAL A 52 -1.63 14.45 0.55
C VAL A 52 -1.88 15.08 -0.81
N SER A 53 -1.93 14.26 -1.86
CA SER A 53 -2.19 14.68 -3.23
C SER A 53 -3.26 13.81 -3.86
N HIS A 54 -4.13 14.43 -4.66
CA HIS A 54 -5.00 13.70 -5.57
C HIS A 54 -4.23 13.45 -6.87
N GLU A 55 -4.03 12.18 -7.22
CA GLU A 55 -3.44 11.77 -8.49
C GLU A 55 -4.53 11.18 -9.39
N ASP A 56 -4.24 11.04 -10.69
CA ASP A 56 -5.24 10.63 -11.69
C ASP A 56 -6.00 9.33 -11.34
N HIS A 57 -5.44 8.47 -10.48
CA HIS A 57 -5.98 7.15 -10.15
C HIS A 57 -6.25 6.91 -8.65
N THR A 58 -5.81 7.79 -7.73
CA THR A 58 -5.98 7.59 -6.28
C THR A 58 -5.64 8.85 -5.47
N VAL A 59 -5.99 8.86 -4.18
CA VAL A 59 -5.45 9.81 -3.20
C VAL A 59 -4.17 9.22 -2.63
N LYS A 60 -3.05 9.93 -2.75
CA LYS A 60 -1.77 9.45 -2.23
C LYS A 60 -1.28 10.34 -1.11
N ALA A 61 -0.86 9.75 -0.01
CA ALA A 61 -0.11 10.45 1.02
C ALA A 61 1.35 10.01 0.96
N THR A 62 2.24 10.97 0.76
CA THR A 62 3.68 10.74 0.68
C THR A 62 4.37 11.41 1.86
N TRP A 63 5.44 10.80 2.36
CA TRP A 63 6.21 11.40 3.43
C TRP A 63 7.69 11.11 3.28
N SER A 64 8.49 12.03 3.78
CA SER A 64 9.92 11.86 3.98
C SER A 64 10.13 11.40 5.43
N ALA A 65 9.63 10.23 5.81
CA ALA A 65 9.58 9.82 7.23
C ALA A 65 10.96 9.61 7.88
N GLY A 66 12.06 9.78 7.14
CA GLY A 66 13.37 9.37 7.62
C GLY A 66 13.34 7.89 8.05
N PRO A 67 14.30 7.42 8.87
CA PRO A 67 14.40 6.01 9.23
C PRO A 67 13.28 5.50 10.17
N HIS A 68 12.31 6.34 10.54
CA HIS A 68 11.45 6.09 11.69
C HIS A 68 10.21 5.24 11.38
N SER A 69 9.72 5.23 10.14
CA SER A 69 8.63 4.33 9.72
C SER A 69 9.17 3.30 8.73
N HIS A 70 9.12 2.02 9.08
CA HIS A 70 9.73 0.97 8.26
C HIS A 70 9.06 -0.39 8.45
N LEU A 71 9.22 -1.23 7.44
CA LEU A 71 8.93 -2.65 7.46
C LEU A 71 10.25 -3.41 7.62
N THR A 72 10.32 -4.34 8.55
CA THR A 72 11.37 -5.37 8.59
C THR A 72 10.79 -6.68 8.10
N LEU A 73 11.36 -7.24 7.03
CA LEU A 73 10.95 -8.51 6.45
C LEU A 73 12.18 -9.38 6.20
N ASN A 74 12.24 -10.56 6.81
CA ASN A 74 13.35 -11.51 6.70
C ASN A 74 14.73 -10.86 6.93
N GLY A 75 14.83 -9.99 7.93
CA GLY A 75 16.06 -9.27 8.29
C GLY A 75 16.42 -8.10 7.37
N LYS A 76 15.61 -7.79 6.35
CA LYS A 76 15.77 -6.61 5.50
C LYS A 76 14.84 -5.49 5.95
N VAL A 77 15.35 -4.26 5.93
CA VAL A 77 14.60 -3.05 6.29
C VAL A 77 14.16 -2.33 5.02
N TYR A 78 12.87 -2.02 4.95
CA TYR A 78 12.22 -1.26 3.89
C TYR A 78 11.65 0.01 4.50
N GLN A 79 12.14 1.17 4.07
CA GLN A 79 11.66 2.48 4.52
C GLN A 79 10.28 2.77 3.96
N SER A 80 9.36 3.25 4.79
CA SER A 80 8.01 3.59 4.37
C SER A 80 8.01 4.87 3.55
N LEU A 81 7.42 4.84 2.35
CA LEU A 81 7.46 5.95 1.39
C LEU A 81 6.12 6.68 1.26
N GLN A 82 5.03 5.92 1.21
CA GLN A 82 3.71 6.44 0.92
C GLN A 82 2.62 5.46 1.36
N LEU A 83 1.40 5.96 1.41
CA LEU A 83 0.20 5.14 1.30
C LEU A 83 -0.72 5.63 0.20
N HIS A 84 -1.55 4.72 -0.29
CA HIS A 84 -2.69 5.03 -1.14
C HIS A 84 -3.82 4.00 -0.92
N PRO A 85 -5.09 4.43 -0.98
CA PRO A 85 -6.24 3.56 -0.90
C PRO A 85 -6.68 3.03 -2.26
N HIS A 86 -7.50 1.98 -2.19
CA HIS A 86 -8.33 1.46 -3.26
C HIS A 86 -9.75 1.22 -2.72
N ALA A 87 -10.75 1.55 -3.54
CA ALA A 87 -12.16 1.32 -3.25
C ALA A 87 -12.86 0.81 -4.52
N PRO A 88 -13.31 -0.46 -4.57
CA PRO A 88 -13.23 -1.49 -3.52
C PRO A 88 -11.80 -2.04 -3.31
N SER A 89 -11.62 -3.03 -2.44
CA SER A 89 -10.33 -3.70 -2.27
C SER A 89 -9.86 -4.36 -3.57
N GLU A 90 -8.56 -4.31 -3.83
CA GLU A 90 -7.96 -4.96 -5.00
C GLU A 90 -7.81 -6.46 -4.73
N HIS A 91 -7.28 -6.83 -3.55
CA HIS A 91 -7.23 -8.22 -3.11
C HIS A 91 -8.61 -8.69 -2.64
N THR A 92 -8.82 -10.00 -2.69
CA THR A 92 -10.02 -10.65 -2.13
C THR A 92 -9.60 -11.75 -1.15
N LEU A 93 -10.50 -12.13 -0.24
CA LEU A 93 -10.29 -13.24 0.70
C LEU A 93 -11.39 -14.29 0.51
N GLY A 94 -11.05 -15.43 -0.06
CA GLY A 94 -12.02 -16.47 -0.39
C GLY A 94 -13.09 -15.98 -1.34
N GLY A 95 -12.72 -15.12 -2.29
CA GLY A 95 -13.64 -14.44 -3.20
C GLY A 95 -14.43 -13.28 -2.59
N LYS A 96 -14.32 -12.99 -1.28
CA LYS A 96 -14.91 -11.80 -0.67
C LYS A 96 -14.08 -10.57 -1.02
N GLN A 97 -14.68 -9.61 -1.72
CA GLN A 97 -14.14 -8.27 -1.90
C GLN A 97 -14.54 -7.37 -0.72
N TYR A 98 -13.57 -6.65 -0.15
CA TYR A 98 -13.82 -5.71 0.93
C TYR A 98 -14.15 -4.33 0.37
N PRO A 99 -14.89 -3.50 1.13
CA PRO A 99 -15.23 -2.14 0.69
C PRO A 99 -14.03 -1.25 0.42
N PHE A 100 -12.89 -1.52 1.07
CA PHE A 100 -11.72 -0.63 1.00
C PHE A 100 -10.43 -1.36 1.37
N GLU A 101 -9.31 -0.96 0.74
CA GLU A 101 -7.97 -1.48 1.02
C GLU A 101 -6.96 -0.33 0.99
N VAL A 102 -6.03 -0.28 1.94
CA VAL A 102 -4.93 0.71 1.93
C VAL A 102 -3.61 -0.01 1.73
N HIS A 103 -2.83 0.45 0.77
CA HIS A 103 -1.47 -0.02 0.52
C HIS A 103 -0.46 0.94 1.15
N PHE A 104 0.41 0.41 1.99
CA PHE A 104 1.60 1.09 2.49
C PHE A 104 2.81 0.59 1.71
N VAL A 105 3.43 1.48 0.94
CA VAL A 105 4.55 1.13 0.08
C VAL A 105 5.87 1.46 0.77
N HIS A 106 6.75 0.48 0.80
CA HIS A 106 8.08 0.57 1.39
C HIS A 106 9.15 0.23 0.35
N ALA A 107 10.37 0.76 0.52
CA ALA A 107 11.52 0.40 -0.30
C ALA A 107 12.80 0.20 0.51
N ASP A 108 13.62 -0.77 0.12
CA ASP A 108 14.98 -0.91 0.66
C ASP A 108 15.98 0.05 -0.02
N LYS A 109 17.22 0.03 0.44
CA LYS A 109 18.31 0.88 -0.11
C LYS A 109 18.59 0.63 -1.59
N ASP A 110 18.23 -0.55 -2.10
CA ASP A 110 18.43 -0.97 -3.49
C ASP A 110 17.15 -0.74 -4.33
N LYS A 111 16.15 -0.05 -3.76
CA LYS A 111 14.84 0.29 -4.35
C LYS A 111 13.94 -0.92 -4.61
N ASN A 112 14.20 -2.06 -3.97
CA ASN A 112 13.24 -3.17 -3.98
C ASN A 112 12.02 -2.79 -3.16
N LEU A 113 10.82 -3.07 -3.68
CA LEU A 113 9.57 -2.70 -3.04
C LEU A 113 9.01 -3.81 -2.14
N ALA A 114 8.34 -3.41 -1.07
CA ALA A 114 7.49 -4.27 -0.26
C ALA A 114 6.23 -3.49 0.13
N VAL A 115 5.06 -4.10 -0.06
CA VAL A 115 3.76 -3.47 0.18
C VAL A 115 3.04 -4.19 1.30
N VAL A 116 2.51 -3.44 2.26
CA VAL A 116 1.59 -3.95 3.28
C VAL A 116 0.18 -3.47 2.90
N GLY A 117 -0.70 -4.41 2.55
CA GLY A 117 -2.11 -4.16 2.31
C GLY A 117 -2.93 -4.34 3.59
N ILE A 118 -3.84 -3.40 3.88
CA ILE A 118 -4.77 -3.48 5.01
C ILE A 118 -6.19 -3.37 4.47
N PHE A 119 -6.99 -4.42 4.67
CA PHE A 119 -8.43 -4.38 4.39
C PHE A 119 -9.17 -3.58 5.45
N PHE A 120 -10.18 -2.85 5.02
CA PHE A 120 -11.16 -2.20 5.88
C PHE A 120 -12.55 -2.75 5.52
N ASP A 121 -13.29 -3.16 6.54
CA ASP A 121 -14.69 -3.56 6.41
C ASP A 121 -15.59 -2.48 7.02
N LEU A 122 -16.89 -2.56 6.75
CA LEU A 122 -17.87 -1.64 7.31
C LEU A 122 -18.60 -2.31 8.48
N ASP A 123 -18.58 -1.69 9.66
CA ASP A 123 -19.55 -1.98 10.73
C ASP A 123 -20.57 -0.82 10.82
N PRO A 124 -21.89 -1.08 10.77
CA PRO A 124 -22.91 -0.05 10.94
C PRO A 124 -22.83 0.74 12.26
N GLN A 125 -22.12 0.22 13.27
CA GLN A 125 -21.91 0.88 14.56
C GLN A 125 -20.57 1.63 14.64
N ASP A 126 -19.75 1.59 13.59
CA ASP A 126 -18.43 2.20 13.60
C ASP A 126 -18.50 3.73 13.70
N LYS A 127 -17.57 4.27 14.49
CA LYS A 127 -17.21 5.69 14.45
C LYS A 127 -16.22 5.92 13.30
N PRO A 128 -16.11 7.15 12.76
CA PRO A 128 -15.08 7.47 11.78
C PRO A 128 -13.70 7.00 12.25
N ASN A 129 -13.01 6.25 11.39
CA ASN A 129 -11.70 5.69 11.71
C ASN A 129 -10.69 6.86 11.90
N PRO A 130 -10.11 7.04 13.11
CA PRO A 130 -9.24 8.19 13.39
C PRO A 130 -7.97 8.25 12.53
N PHE A 131 -7.52 7.11 12.01
CA PHE A 131 -6.42 7.06 11.05
C PHE A 131 -6.88 7.62 9.69
N LEU A 132 -7.98 7.11 9.14
CA LEU A 132 -8.49 7.55 7.84
C LEU A 132 -8.90 9.04 7.85
N THR A 133 -9.42 9.55 8.96
CA THR A 133 -9.77 10.97 9.12
C THR A 133 -8.58 11.90 8.91
N GLN A 134 -7.34 11.45 9.07
CA GLN A 134 -6.15 12.28 8.82
C GLN A 134 -5.88 12.53 7.32
N PHE A 135 -6.51 11.74 6.43
CA PHE A 135 -6.20 11.74 4.99
C PHE A 135 -7.39 12.13 4.11
N PHE A 136 -8.63 11.95 4.58
CA PHE A 136 -9.86 12.14 3.79
C PHE A 136 -10.80 13.23 4.33
N SER A 137 -10.34 14.08 5.25
CA SER A 137 -11.12 15.18 5.84
C SER A 137 -11.19 16.42 4.96
#